data_AF-A0A934X9M2-F1
#
_entry.id   AF-A0A934X9M2-F1
#
_cell.length_a   1.000
_cell.length_b   1.000
_cell.length_c   1.000
_cell.angle_alpha   90.00
_cell.angle_beta   90.00
_cell.angle_gamma   90.00
#
_symmetry.space_group_name_H-M   'P 1'
#
loop_
_entity.id
_entity.type
_entity.pdbx_description
1 polymer ?
#
loop_
_entity_poly.entity_id
_entity_poly.type
_entity_poly.pdbx_seq_one_letter_code
_entity_poly.pdbx_strand_id
1 'polypeptide(L)'
;MAARSIALHEQDVHDAAQVGIITTAQAQALWARWGARCAHLSDAVVATPASVVGAPIAQGPRFGFVNVLYYFGGLVAIGAMSLFMTLGFQAMGAGGLLAIALAYGYACLKVADHFKAKALLVPAGLLATLAVVLVPLALWCVQHLLGLWPEGGSKSFAQYHTHIDWRWQTLEFGTLAAAAVMLWRYKLPFMVMPVAITLWYLSMDVANGLMQNEGWDYKFVRDVSLVFGLGTCAMAMWVDMRTRLSQSTEWRQDFAFWLYIFGAIMFWGGLSLRDSSNELGKLMYAVLNLGLVLLGAAIGRRVFTIFGALGVAGYLGYLSHRVFQDSLLFPFALTVLGLGVVWLGVKWQHNEAAINARLSRWVPEGLRPR
;
A
#
# COMPACT_ATOMS: atom_id res chain seq x y z
N MET A 1 -25.61 0.37 22.86
CA MET A 1 -26.73 -0.24 22.12
C MET A 1 -26.45 -0.12 20.64
N ALA A 2 -26.21 -1.22 19.93
CA ALA A 2 -26.01 -1.19 18.48
C ALA A 2 -27.31 -0.75 17.79
N ALA A 3 -27.23 0.22 16.87
CA ALA A 3 -28.38 0.66 16.10
C ALA A 3 -28.85 -0.48 15.18
N ARG A 4 -30.00 -1.09 15.49
CA ARG A 4 -30.67 -2.02 14.60
C ARG A 4 -31.38 -1.21 13.51
N SER A 5 -31.01 -1.41 12.25
CA SER A 5 -31.76 -0.88 11.11
C SER A 5 -33.04 -1.70 10.92
N ILE A 6 -34.20 -1.04 10.95
CA ILE A 6 -35.51 -1.65 10.66
C ILE A 6 -35.97 -1.12 9.30
N ALA A 7 -36.32 -2.02 8.38
CA ALA A 7 -36.94 -1.65 7.11
C ALA A 7 -38.43 -1.40 7.36
N LEU A 8 -38.92 -0.20 7.05
CA LEU A 8 -40.30 0.22 7.24
C LEU A 8 -41.01 0.32 5.87
N HIS A 9 -42.20 -0.24 5.77
CA HIS A 9 -43.12 -0.11 4.65
C HIS A 9 -44.27 0.83 5.01
N GLU A 10 -44.99 1.30 3.99
CA GLU A 10 -46.12 2.22 4.19
C GLU A 10 -47.22 1.61 5.07
N GLN A 11 -47.43 0.30 4.93
CA GLN A 11 -48.36 -0.47 5.72
C GLN A 11 -48.01 -0.46 7.21
N ASP A 12 -46.72 -0.53 7.58
CA ASP A 12 -46.30 -0.52 8.99
C ASP A 12 -46.71 0.78 9.72
N VAL A 13 -46.72 1.90 9.00
CA VAL A 13 -47.14 3.21 9.54
C VAL A 13 -48.67 3.33 9.61
N HIS A 14 -49.37 2.73 8.64
CA HIS A 14 -50.83 2.65 8.67
C HIS A 14 -51.32 1.73 9.79
N ASP A 15 -50.64 0.62 10.05
CA ASP A 15 -50.96 -0.30 11.15
C ASP A 15 -50.73 0.39 12.50
N ALA A 16 -49.66 1.18 12.64
CA ALA A 16 -49.46 2.01 13.83
C ALA A 16 -50.58 3.05 14.04
N ALA A 17 -51.17 3.56 12.96
CA ALA A 17 -52.35 4.44 13.04
C ALA A 17 -53.63 3.69 13.41
N GLN A 18 -53.82 2.47 12.91
CA GLN A 18 -54.97 1.62 13.25
C GLN A 18 -54.97 1.20 14.72
N VAL A 19 -53.78 0.95 15.29
CA VAL A 19 -53.61 0.61 16.71
C VAL A 19 -53.61 1.85 17.62
N GLY A 20 -53.75 3.06 17.04
CA GLY A 20 -53.92 4.31 17.78
C GLY A 20 -52.63 4.89 18.38
N ILE A 21 -51.46 4.42 17.94
CA ILE A 21 -50.15 4.95 18.38
C ILE A 21 -49.93 6.35 17.80
N ILE A 22 -50.41 6.58 16.57
CA ILE A 22 -50.41 7.87 15.87
C ILE A 22 -51.77 8.09 15.19
N THR A 23 -52.07 9.31 14.78
CA THR A 23 -53.29 9.57 13.99
C THR A 23 -53.06 9.30 12.50
N THR A 24 -54.14 9.02 11.76
CA THR A 24 -54.08 8.80 10.30
C THR A 24 -53.46 9.99 9.55
N ALA A 25 -53.72 11.22 10.02
CA ALA A 25 -53.11 12.43 9.45
C ALA A 25 -51.60 12.50 9.72
N GLN A 26 -51.15 12.07 10.92
CA GLN A 26 -49.73 11.99 11.26
C GLN A 26 -49.00 10.92 10.45
N ALA A 27 -49.63 9.76 10.23
CA ALA A 27 -49.10 8.68 9.40
C ALA A 27 -48.82 9.15 7.96
N GLN A 28 -49.80 9.81 7.34
CA GLN A 28 -49.67 10.36 5.98
C GLN A 28 -48.57 11.44 5.91
N ALA A 29 -48.50 12.36 6.88
CA ALA A 29 -47.48 13.39 6.92
C ALA A 29 -46.05 12.83 7.12
N LEU A 30 -45.91 11.79 7.96
CA LEU A 30 -44.64 11.08 8.16
C LEU A 30 -44.19 10.38 6.88
N TRP A 31 -45.09 9.64 6.23
CA TRP A 31 -44.78 8.93 5.00
C TRP A 31 -44.40 9.88 3.86
N ALA A 32 -45.16 10.97 3.68
CA ALA A 32 -44.86 12.00 2.68
C ALA A 32 -43.47 12.64 2.90
N ARG A 33 -43.10 12.90 4.16
CA ARG A 33 -41.79 13.47 4.50
C ARG A 33 -40.64 12.49 4.27
N TRP A 34 -40.84 11.20 4.54
CA TRP A 34 -39.84 10.17 4.25
C TRP A 34 -39.72 9.87 2.76
N GLY A 35 -40.84 9.86 2.03
CA GLY A 35 -40.88 9.77 0.58
C GLY A 35 -40.16 10.93 -0.09
N ALA A 36 -40.37 12.17 0.36
CA ALA A 36 -39.66 13.35 -0.13
C ALA A 36 -38.15 13.30 0.15
N ARG A 37 -37.72 12.76 1.31
CA ARG A 37 -36.30 12.50 1.58
C ARG A 37 -35.73 11.43 0.67
N CYS A 38 -36.50 10.38 0.36
CA CYS A 38 -36.08 9.36 -0.60
C CYS A 38 -35.97 9.94 -2.02
N ALA A 39 -36.91 10.81 -2.44
CA ALA A 39 -36.87 11.52 -3.72
C ALA A 39 -35.60 12.41 -3.85
N HIS A 40 -35.28 13.16 -2.79
CA HIS A 40 -34.08 14.01 -2.73
C HIS A 40 -32.77 13.20 -2.67
N LEU A 41 -32.83 11.95 -2.19
CA LEU A 41 -31.73 10.99 -2.23
C LEU A 41 -31.62 10.34 -3.63
N SER A 42 -32.72 10.04 -4.31
CA SER A 42 -32.70 9.50 -5.68
C SER A 42 -32.16 10.49 -6.71
N ASP A 43 -32.46 11.78 -6.60
CA ASP A 43 -31.87 12.80 -7.49
C ASP A 43 -30.36 13.00 -7.24
N ALA A 44 -29.88 12.76 -6.01
CA ALA A 44 -28.46 12.70 -5.70
C ALA A 44 -27.80 11.37 -6.12
N VAL A 45 -28.59 10.30 -6.30
CA VAL A 45 -28.13 8.93 -6.60
C VAL A 45 -28.10 8.63 -8.11
N VAL A 46 -28.78 9.39 -8.97
CA VAL A 46 -28.60 9.28 -10.45
C VAL A 46 -27.16 9.61 -10.88
N ALA A 47 -26.36 10.26 -10.03
CA ALA A 47 -24.94 10.56 -10.29
C ALA A 47 -23.94 9.51 -9.75
N THR A 48 -24.34 8.40 -9.12
CA THR A 48 -23.37 7.39 -8.63
C THR A 48 -23.97 5.99 -8.47
N PRO A 49 -23.36 4.92 -9.04
CA PRO A 49 -23.85 3.57 -8.80
C PRO A 49 -23.52 3.09 -7.38
N ALA A 50 -24.58 2.65 -6.72
CA ALA A 50 -24.75 1.88 -5.48
C ALA A 50 -23.49 1.42 -4.68
N SER A 51 -23.43 1.85 -3.41
CA SER A 51 -23.12 0.94 -2.29
C SER A 51 -23.60 1.50 -0.94
N VAL A 52 -24.61 0.83 -0.38
CA VAL A 52 -24.90 0.54 1.04
C VAL A 52 -24.48 1.55 2.10
N VAL A 53 -25.48 2.09 2.81
CA VAL A 53 -25.36 2.88 4.03
C VAL A 53 -24.81 2.01 5.17
N GLY A 54 -23.52 2.16 5.42
CA GLY A 54 -22.87 2.00 6.71
C GLY A 54 -21.93 3.19 6.87
N ALA A 55 -21.82 3.75 8.08
CA ALA A 55 -20.82 4.79 8.36
C ALA A 55 -19.47 4.37 7.75
N PRO A 56 -18.77 5.24 6.99
CA PRO A 56 -17.61 4.82 6.23
C PRO A 56 -16.51 4.40 7.20
N ILE A 57 -16.47 3.11 7.52
CA ILE A 57 -15.21 2.45 7.82
C ILE A 57 -14.43 2.66 6.54
N ALA A 58 -13.34 3.42 6.61
CA ALA A 58 -12.44 3.65 5.49
C ALA A 58 -11.99 2.29 4.92
N GLN A 59 -12.77 1.78 3.98
CA GLN A 59 -12.35 0.77 3.05
C GLN A 59 -11.29 1.46 2.20
N GLY A 60 -10.13 0.83 2.04
CA GLY A 60 -9.02 1.40 1.28
C GLY A 60 -9.48 1.94 -0.08
N PRO A 61 -8.73 2.89 -0.68
CA PRO A 61 -9.16 3.60 -1.87
C PRO A 61 -9.64 2.61 -2.93
N ARG A 62 -10.94 2.67 -3.24
CA ARG A 62 -11.55 1.82 -4.27
C ARG A 62 -10.85 2.15 -5.58
N PHE A 63 -10.42 1.13 -6.32
CA PHE A 63 -9.80 1.32 -7.63
C PHE A 63 -10.83 1.98 -8.54
N GLY A 64 -10.65 3.27 -8.80
CA GLY A 64 -11.56 4.12 -9.55
C GLY A 64 -10.76 5.18 -10.27
N PHE A 65 -11.28 5.67 -11.40
CA PHE A 65 -10.54 6.55 -12.32
C PHE A 65 -9.92 7.76 -11.62
N VAL A 66 -10.65 8.40 -10.70
CA VAL A 66 -10.17 9.54 -9.91
C VAL A 66 -8.94 9.18 -9.05
N ASN A 67 -8.97 8.02 -8.39
CA ASN A 67 -7.82 7.56 -7.61
C ASN A 67 -6.63 7.23 -8.50
N VAL A 68 -6.86 6.65 -9.69
CA VAL A 68 -5.80 6.42 -10.68
C VAL A 68 -5.14 7.74 -11.07
N LEU A 69 -5.93 8.79 -11.36
CA LEU A 69 -5.40 10.11 -11.68
C LEU A 69 -4.58 10.70 -10.53
N TYR A 70 -5.06 10.59 -9.29
CA TYR A 70 -4.32 11.05 -8.12
C TYR A 70 -3.01 10.29 -7.93
N TYR A 71 -3.04 8.96 -7.93
CA TYR A 71 -1.83 8.15 -7.75
C TYR A 71 -0.85 8.34 -8.89
N PHE A 72 -1.31 8.35 -10.14
CA PHE A 72 -0.46 8.55 -11.31
C PHE A 72 0.16 9.95 -11.29
N GLY A 73 -0.65 11.00 -11.17
CA GLY A 73 -0.17 12.39 -11.14
C GLY A 73 0.77 12.64 -9.96
N GLY A 74 0.47 12.09 -8.79
CA GLY A 74 1.34 12.19 -7.62
C GLY A 74 2.65 11.42 -7.76
N LEU A 75 2.65 10.22 -8.35
CA LEU A 75 3.88 9.48 -8.67
C LEU A 75 4.73 10.23 -9.70
N VAL A 76 4.11 10.83 -10.72
CA VAL A 76 4.81 11.68 -11.70
C VAL A 76 5.45 12.89 -11.00
N ALA A 77 4.72 13.56 -10.10
CA ALA A 77 5.24 14.69 -9.36
C ALA A 77 6.41 14.29 -8.43
N ILE A 78 6.27 13.18 -7.70
CA ILE A 78 7.34 12.62 -6.85
C ILE A 78 8.56 12.29 -7.71
N GLY A 79 8.38 11.56 -8.82
CA GLY A 79 9.47 11.21 -9.73
C GLY A 79 10.16 12.43 -10.33
N ALA A 80 9.39 13.47 -10.69
CA ALA A 80 9.95 14.70 -11.22
C ALA A 80 10.80 15.45 -10.20
N MET A 81 10.35 15.53 -8.96
CA MET A 81 11.10 16.19 -7.88
C MET A 81 12.31 15.38 -7.42
N SER A 82 12.26 14.05 -7.50
CA SER A 82 13.41 13.19 -7.15
C SER A 82 14.49 13.13 -8.24
N LEU A 83 14.11 13.07 -9.52
CA LEU A 83 15.04 12.81 -10.63
C LEU A 83 15.38 14.04 -11.47
N PHE A 84 14.41 14.89 -11.80
CA PHE A 84 14.64 15.99 -12.75
C PHE A 84 15.07 17.30 -12.08
N MET A 85 14.61 17.54 -10.86
CA MET A 85 14.99 18.72 -10.07
C MET A 85 16.52 18.89 -9.98
N THR A 86 17.23 17.78 -9.84
CA THR A 86 18.67 17.76 -9.59
C THR A 86 19.48 17.85 -10.88
N LEU A 87 18.89 17.49 -12.02
CA LEU A 87 19.50 17.67 -13.34
C LEU A 87 19.29 19.10 -13.88
N GLY A 88 18.09 19.66 -13.70
CA GLY A 88 17.73 20.96 -14.26
C GLY A 88 18.22 22.17 -13.47
N PHE A 89 18.29 22.07 -12.13
CA PHE A 89 18.54 23.22 -11.25
C PHE A 89 19.89 23.20 -10.54
N GLN A 90 20.76 22.22 -10.83
CA GLN A 90 22.10 22.16 -10.23
C GLN A 90 22.95 23.39 -10.55
N ALA A 91 22.70 24.01 -11.71
CA ALA A 91 23.36 25.25 -12.13
C ALA A 91 23.09 26.45 -11.19
N MET A 92 22.00 26.44 -10.42
CA MET A 92 21.70 27.50 -9.45
C MET A 92 22.50 27.39 -8.14
N GLY A 93 23.29 26.32 -7.99
CA GLY A 93 24.04 26.03 -6.77
C GLY A 93 23.16 25.58 -5.60
N ALA A 94 23.80 25.16 -4.51
CA ALA A 94 23.12 24.60 -3.33
C ALA A 94 22.12 25.59 -2.69
N GLY A 95 22.41 26.89 -2.71
CA GLY A 95 21.52 27.92 -2.18
C GLY A 95 20.20 28.06 -2.95
N GLY A 96 20.27 28.10 -4.29
CA GLY A 96 19.08 28.15 -5.14
C GLY A 96 18.22 26.90 -5.00
N LEU A 97 18.85 25.72 -4.99
CA LEU A 97 18.18 24.44 -4.77
C LEU A 97 17.47 24.39 -3.40
N LEU A 98 18.12 24.86 -2.33
CA LEU A 98 17.52 24.92 -1.00
C LEU A 98 16.29 25.82 -0.97
N ALA A 99 16.37 27.01 -1.57
CA ALA A 99 15.26 27.94 -1.61
C ALA A 99 14.04 27.33 -2.33
N ILE A 100 14.25 26.66 -3.47
CA ILE A 100 13.16 26.01 -4.20
C ILE A 100 12.60 24.82 -3.40
N ALA A 101 13.46 23.98 -2.81
CA ALA A 101 13.02 22.85 -2.00
C ALA A 101 12.14 23.29 -0.81
N LEU A 102 12.55 24.36 -0.11
CA LEU A 102 11.77 24.92 1.01
C LEU A 102 10.46 25.56 0.55
N ALA A 103 10.49 26.37 -0.51
CA ALA A 103 9.29 27.02 -1.05
C ALA A 103 8.26 25.98 -1.54
N TYR A 104 8.74 24.98 -2.27
CA TYR A 104 7.89 23.92 -2.82
C TYR A 104 7.36 22.99 -1.72
N GLY A 105 8.21 22.62 -0.75
CA GLY A 105 7.79 21.87 0.44
C GLY A 105 6.72 22.61 1.24
N TYR A 106 6.92 23.90 1.51
CA TYR A 106 5.93 24.73 2.21
C TYR A 106 4.60 24.81 1.45
N ALA A 107 4.63 25.04 0.13
CA ALA A 107 3.44 25.07 -0.70
C ALA A 107 2.69 23.71 -0.66
N CYS A 108 3.42 22.60 -0.79
CA CYS A 108 2.85 21.26 -0.70
C CYS A 108 2.15 21.01 0.65
N LEU A 109 2.78 21.42 1.77
CA LEU A 109 2.20 21.28 3.11
C LEU A 109 0.93 22.12 3.28
N LYS A 110 0.93 23.37 2.80
CA LYS A 110 -0.26 24.23 2.85
C LYS A 110 -1.45 23.64 2.09
N VAL A 111 -1.20 23.13 0.88
CA VAL A 111 -2.24 22.51 0.08
C VAL A 111 -2.66 21.16 0.67
N ALA A 112 -1.74 20.39 1.26
CA ALA A 112 -2.05 19.15 1.97
C ALA A 112 -2.96 19.38 3.17
N ASP A 113 -2.68 20.39 4.00
CA ASP A 113 -3.53 20.79 5.13
C ASP A 113 -4.93 21.22 4.64
N HIS A 114 -5.00 21.99 3.54
CA HIS A 114 -6.27 22.39 2.92
C HIS A 114 -7.09 21.21 2.41
N PHE A 115 -6.46 20.26 1.72
CA PHE A 115 -7.14 19.05 1.25
C PHE A 115 -7.58 18.14 2.40
N LYS A 116 -6.75 18.02 3.44
CA LYS A 116 -7.11 17.27 4.64
C LYS A 116 -8.32 17.89 5.34
N ALA A 117 -8.38 19.22 5.46
CA ALA A 117 -9.52 19.93 6.03
C ALA A 117 -10.82 19.69 5.23
N LYS A 118 -10.72 19.45 3.92
CA LYS A 118 -11.83 19.09 3.03
C LYS A 118 -12.10 17.58 2.94
N ALA A 119 -11.50 16.77 3.81
CA ALA A 119 -11.59 15.30 3.80
C ALA A 119 -11.10 14.62 2.50
N LEU A 120 -10.28 15.31 1.69
CA LEU A 120 -9.63 14.75 0.50
C LEU A 120 -8.31 14.07 0.91
N LEU A 121 -8.41 12.90 1.56
CA LEU A 121 -7.28 12.23 2.23
C LEU A 121 -6.19 11.75 1.27
N VAL A 122 -6.56 11.24 0.09
CA VAL A 122 -5.61 10.73 -0.92
C VAL A 122 -4.70 11.85 -1.46
N PRO A 123 -5.22 12.95 -2.03
CA PRO A 123 -4.36 14.04 -2.50
C PRO A 123 -3.63 14.76 -1.37
N ALA A 124 -4.21 14.86 -0.17
CA ALA A 124 -3.50 15.38 1.00
C ALA A 124 -2.26 14.54 1.34
N GLY A 125 -2.39 13.21 1.34
CA GLY A 125 -1.27 12.29 1.59
C GLY A 125 -0.18 12.37 0.52
N LEU A 126 -0.57 12.52 -0.75
CA LEU A 126 0.37 12.68 -1.87
C LEU A 126 1.22 13.95 -1.73
N LEU A 127 0.59 15.11 -1.45
CA LEU A 127 1.32 16.36 -1.28
C LEU A 127 2.17 16.39 0.00
N ALA A 128 1.67 15.81 1.09
CA ALA A 128 2.46 15.66 2.31
C ALA A 128 3.69 14.76 2.08
N THR A 129 3.55 13.70 1.27
CA THR A 129 4.68 12.83 0.89
C THR A 129 5.65 13.55 -0.03
N LEU A 130 5.15 14.33 -0.99
CA LEU A 130 5.99 15.15 -1.86
C LEU A 130 6.88 16.10 -1.04
N ALA A 131 6.35 16.70 0.03
CA ALA A 131 7.15 17.51 0.95
C ALA A 131 8.24 16.68 1.65
N VAL A 132 7.95 15.44 2.07
CA VAL A 132 8.95 14.54 2.68
C VAL A 132 10.05 14.14 1.68
N VAL A 133 9.70 13.91 0.42
CA VAL A 133 10.67 13.55 -0.63
C VAL A 133 11.69 14.65 -0.92
N LEU A 134 11.39 15.91 -0.56
CA LEU A 134 12.30 17.05 -0.70
C LEU A 134 13.28 17.20 0.47
N VAL A 135 13.01 16.54 1.59
CA VAL A 135 13.86 16.60 2.79
C VAL A 135 15.31 16.19 2.52
N PRO A 136 15.62 15.06 1.84
CA PRO A 136 17.01 14.70 1.59
C PRO A 136 17.73 15.74 0.73
N LEU A 137 17.05 16.35 -0.25
CA LEU A 137 17.59 17.44 -1.07
C LEU A 137 17.88 18.68 -0.21
N ALA A 138 16.94 19.09 0.63
CA ALA A 138 17.12 20.23 1.52
C ALA A 138 18.28 20.01 2.50
N LEU A 139 18.36 18.83 3.12
CA LEU A 139 19.45 18.47 4.03
C LEU A 139 20.81 18.47 3.33
N TRP A 140 20.88 17.92 2.11
CA TRP A 140 22.11 17.91 1.32
C TRP A 140 22.57 19.34 0.99
N CYS A 141 21.65 20.23 0.61
CA CYS A 141 21.97 21.63 0.36
C CYS A 141 22.45 22.34 1.63
N VAL A 142 21.80 22.11 2.78
CA VAL A 142 22.22 22.68 4.08
C VAL A 142 23.62 22.21 4.44
N GLN A 143 23.91 20.91 4.30
CA GLN A 143 25.24 20.36 4.59
C GLN A 143 26.32 20.93 3.67
N HIS A 144 26.02 21.12 2.37
CA HIS A 144 26.95 21.77 1.43
C HIS A 144 27.21 23.23 1.76
N LEU A 145 26.16 24.00 2.09
CA LEU A 145 26.30 25.42 2.43
C LEU A 145 27.06 25.65 3.74
N LEU A 146 26.92 24.73 4.70
CA LEU A 146 27.62 24.79 5.98
C LEU A 146 29.01 24.14 5.95
N GLY A 147 29.41 23.53 4.82
CA GLY A 147 30.68 22.81 4.72
C GLY A 147 30.74 21.53 5.56
N LEU A 148 29.58 20.97 5.93
CA LEU A 148 29.45 19.74 6.73
C LEU A 148 29.42 18.47 5.86
N TRP A 149 29.42 18.61 4.53
CA TRP A 149 29.42 17.47 3.62
C TRP A 149 30.76 16.72 3.69
N PRO A 150 30.76 15.38 3.90
CA PRO A 150 32.01 14.64 4.10
C PRO A 150 32.98 14.75 2.91
N GLU A 151 34.27 14.85 3.20
CA GLU A 151 35.32 14.91 2.17
C GLU A 151 35.26 13.70 1.22
N GLY A 152 35.42 13.95 -0.08
CA GLY A 152 35.31 12.93 -1.12
C GLY A 152 33.87 12.51 -1.46
N GLY A 153 32.85 13.11 -0.86
CA GLY A 153 31.45 12.89 -1.22
C GLY A 153 31.08 13.48 -2.58
N SER A 154 30.00 12.97 -3.17
CA SER A 154 29.53 13.44 -4.47
C SER A 154 29.21 14.93 -4.49
N LYS A 155 29.58 15.61 -5.59
CA LYS A 155 29.19 16.99 -5.89
C LYS A 155 27.77 17.10 -6.46
N SER A 156 27.12 15.98 -6.78
CA SER A 156 25.78 15.95 -7.35
C SER A 156 24.84 15.09 -6.51
N PHE A 157 23.74 15.69 -6.08
CA PHE A 157 22.66 14.97 -5.42
C PHE A 157 22.05 13.86 -6.29
N ALA A 158 22.16 13.92 -7.62
CA ALA A 158 21.65 12.87 -8.50
C ALA A 158 22.26 11.48 -8.18
N GLN A 159 23.45 11.44 -7.57
CA GLN A 159 24.11 10.20 -7.18
C GLN A 159 23.48 9.53 -5.95
N TYR A 160 22.66 10.24 -5.18
CA TYR A 160 21.91 9.69 -4.04
C TYR A 160 21.02 8.49 -4.42
N HIS A 161 20.48 8.47 -5.64
CA HIS A 161 19.59 7.39 -6.10
C HIS A 161 20.30 6.29 -6.90
N THR A 162 21.61 6.42 -7.12
CA THR A 162 22.37 5.51 -8.00
C THR A 162 23.53 4.81 -7.30
N HIS A 163 24.03 5.35 -6.19
CA HIS A 163 25.16 4.81 -5.44
C HIS A 163 24.80 4.65 -3.97
N ILE A 164 25.09 3.48 -3.41
CA ILE A 164 25.09 3.25 -1.96
C ILE A 164 26.40 3.79 -1.41
N ASP A 165 26.32 4.78 -0.52
CA ASP A 165 27.48 5.38 0.17
C ASP A 165 27.03 5.74 1.60
N TRP A 166 27.83 5.35 2.59
CA TRP A 166 27.58 5.64 4.00
C TRP A 166 27.34 7.13 4.27
N ARG A 167 27.90 8.03 3.46
CA ARG A 167 27.73 9.49 3.60
C ARG A 167 26.25 9.91 3.49
N TRP A 168 25.44 9.14 2.77
CA TRP A 168 24.01 9.41 2.59
C TRP A 168 23.19 9.14 3.85
N GLN A 169 23.71 8.39 4.82
CA GLN A 169 22.99 8.03 6.06
C GLN A 169 22.44 9.26 6.79
N THR A 170 23.16 10.38 6.79
CA THR A 170 22.68 11.63 7.42
C THR A 170 21.39 12.14 6.78
N LEU A 171 21.27 12.03 5.45
CA LEU A 171 20.07 12.40 4.70
C LEU A 171 18.95 11.39 4.94
N GLU A 172 19.27 10.10 4.97
CA GLU A 172 18.31 9.03 5.21
C GLU A 172 17.69 9.12 6.61
N PHE A 173 18.51 9.28 7.65
CA PHE A 173 18.03 9.48 9.02
C PHE A 173 17.19 10.75 9.15
N GLY A 174 17.62 11.86 8.54
CA GLY A 174 16.85 13.10 8.54
C GLY A 174 15.51 12.97 7.80
N THR A 175 15.49 12.25 6.68
CA THR A 175 14.27 11.94 5.91
C THR A 175 13.35 11.02 6.69
N LEU A 176 13.89 9.99 7.36
CA LEU A 176 13.12 9.07 8.19
C LEU A 176 12.47 9.79 9.38
N ALA A 177 13.23 10.67 10.04
CA ALA A 177 12.71 11.51 11.12
C ALA A 177 11.58 12.43 10.62
N ALA A 178 11.77 13.10 9.48
CA ALA A 178 10.73 13.93 8.88
C ALA A 178 9.50 13.12 8.46
N ALA A 179 9.69 11.94 7.87
CA ALA A 179 8.61 11.02 7.49
C ALA A 179 7.82 10.54 8.73
N ALA A 180 8.50 10.24 9.84
CA ALA A 180 7.87 9.85 11.09
C ALA A 180 7.06 11.01 11.72
N VAL A 181 7.62 12.22 11.75
CA VAL A 181 6.91 13.43 12.22
C VAL A 181 5.69 13.70 11.36
N MET A 182 5.83 13.59 10.04
CA MET A 182 4.74 13.81 9.09
C MET A 182 3.66 12.73 9.17
N LEU A 183 4.03 11.46 9.37
CA LEU A 183 3.09 10.38 9.65
C LEU A 183 2.32 10.64 10.95
N TRP A 184 2.98 11.14 12.00
CA TRP A 184 2.34 11.51 13.27
C TRP A 184 1.39 12.71 13.12
N ARG A 185 1.79 13.74 12.35
CA ARG A 185 1.01 14.96 12.12
C ARG A 185 -0.19 14.75 11.19
N TYR A 186 -0.03 13.97 10.12
CA TYR A 186 -1.07 13.77 9.12
C TYR A 186 -1.93 12.53 9.40
N LYS A 187 -1.37 11.46 9.97
CA LYS A 187 -2.05 10.18 10.23
C LYS A 187 -2.78 9.66 8.99
N LEU A 188 -2.09 9.72 7.84
CA LEU A 188 -2.62 9.22 6.57
C LEU A 188 -1.83 7.97 6.17
N PRO A 189 -2.50 6.89 5.71
CA PRO A 189 -1.84 5.66 5.30
C PRO A 189 -0.76 5.87 4.24
N PHE A 190 -0.96 6.83 3.34
CA PHE A 190 0.01 7.12 2.28
C PHE A 190 1.37 7.59 2.84
N MET A 191 1.40 8.22 4.02
CA MET A 191 2.65 8.65 4.68
C MET A 191 3.54 7.49 5.12
N VAL A 192 3.03 6.26 5.14
CA VAL A 192 3.83 5.07 5.42
C VAL A 192 4.75 4.72 4.25
N MET A 193 4.41 5.14 3.03
CA MET A 193 5.23 4.91 1.83
C MET A 193 6.65 5.49 1.96
N PRO A 194 6.87 6.79 2.24
CA PRO A 194 8.21 7.32 2.40
C PRO A 194 8.96 6.68 3.57
N VAL A 195 8.27 6.33 4.66
CA VAL A 195 8.89 5.59 5.79
C VAL A 195 9.42 4.24 5.32
N ALA A 196 8.62 3.46 4.59
CA ALA A 196 8.99 2.14 4.11
C ALA A 196 10.15 2.19 3.11
N ILE A 197 10.14 3.14 2.17
CA ILE A 197 11.22 3.32 1.19
C ILE A 197 12.51 3.76 1.86
N THR A 198 12.47 4.76 2.75
CA THR A 198 13.67 5.23 3.44
C THR A 198 14.26 4.14 4.34
N LEU A 199 13.42 3.35 5.04
CA LEU A 199 13.92 2.22 5.83
C LEU A 199 14.58 1.15 4.97
N TRP A 200 14.09 0.92 3.75
CA TRP A 200 14.73 -0.01 2.83
C TRP A 200 16.12 0.49 2.41
N TYR A 201 16.25 1.74 1.94
CA TYR A 201 17.56 2.29 1.57
C TYR A 201 18.53 2.28 2.74
N LEU A 202 18.08 2.79 3.90
CA LEU A 202 18.86 2.78 5.13
C LEU A 202 19.33 1.36 5.52
N SER A 203 18.49 0.33 5.32
CA SER A 203 18.91 -1.05 5.61
C SER A 203 20.06 -1.53 4.74
N MET A 204 20.11 -1.13 3.47
CA MET A 204 21.18 -1.51 2.54
C MET A 204 22.45 -0.70 2.81
N ASP A 205 22.31 0.61 3.04
CA ASP A 205 23.41 1.53 3.30
C ASP A 205 24.11 1.21 4.64
N VAL A 206 23.32 0.94 5.69
CA VAL A 206 23.86 0.51 6.99
C VAL A 206 24.51 -0.87 6.91
N ALA A 207 23.89 -1.83 6.22
CA ALA A 207 24.46 -3.16 6.08
C ALA A 207 25.78 -3.13 5.28
N ASN A 208 25.84 -2.36 4.19
CA ASN A 208 27.04 -2.18 3.41
C ASN A 208 28.15 -1.51 4.25
N GLY A 209 27.84 -0.40 4.93
CA GLY A 209 28.80 0.33 5.76
C GLY A 209 29.33 -0.45 6.98
N LEU A 210 28.55 -1.38 7.54
CA LEU A 210 28.98 -2.20 8.69
C LEU A 210 29.78 -3.45 8.30
N MET A 211 29.47 -4.06 7.15
CA MET A 211 29.93 -5.42 6.84
C MET A 211 30.85 -5.51 5.63
N GLN A 212 31.02 -4.45 4.83
CA GLN A 212 31.87 -4.49 3.63
C GLN A 212 33.07 -3.56 3.73
N ASN A 213 34.26 -4.18 3.77
CA ASN A 213 35.54 -3.49 3.66
C ASN A 213 36.05 -3.41 2.21
N GLU A 214 35.51 -4.24 1.30
CA GLU A 214 35.93 -4.30 -0.10
C GLU A 214 34.72 -4.30 -1.05
N GLY A 215 34.47 -3.15 -1.69
CA GLY A 215 33.58 -3.02 -2.84
C GLY A 215 32.11 -3.40 -2.61
N TRP A 216 31.40 -3.65 -3.71
CA TRP A 216 29.98 -3.99 -3.73
C TRP A 216 29.79 -5.50 -3.88
N ASP A 217 29.20 -6.17 -2.88
CA ASP A 217 28.73 -7.55 -3.04
C ASP A 217 27.20 -7.63 -3.15
N TYR A 218 26.75 -7.94 -4.37
CA TYR A 218 25.36 -8.11 -4.74
C TYR A 218 24.65 -9.22 -3.95
N LYS A 219 25.32 -10.34 -3.64
CA LYS A 219 24.70 -11.46 -2.92
C LYS A 219 24.34 -11.04 -1.50
N PHE A 220 25.24 -10.31 -0.85
CA PHE A 220 25.01 -9.74 0.47
C PHE A 220 23.84 -8.74 0.47
N VAL A 221 23.84 -7.74 -0.43
CA VAL A 221 22.76 -6.73 -0.50
C VAL A 221 21.39 -7.38 -0.80
N ARG A 222 21.38 -8.40 -1.67
CA ARG A 222 20.18 -9.21 -1.95
C ARG A 222 19.68 -9.92 -0.69
N ASP A 223 20.57 -10.59 0.06
CA ASP A 223 20.19 -11.36 1.25
C ASP A 223 19.74 -10.44 2.40
N VAL A 224 20.36 -9.27 2.56
CA VAL A 224 19.89 -8.22 3.47
C VAL A 224 18.47 -7.78 3.10
N SER A 225 18.23 -7.47 1.83
CA SER A 225 16.90 -7.09 1.33
C SER A 225 15.86 -8.21 1.57
N LEU A 226 16.25 -9.47 1.37
CA LEU A 226 15.37 -10.62 1.63
C LEU A 226 14.93 -10.68 3.09
N VAL A 227 15.88 -10.63 4.03
CA VAL A 227 15.61 -10.73 5.48
C VAL A 227 14.85 -9.50 5.98
N PHE A 228 15.26 -8.31 5.54
CA PHE A 228 14.60 -7.06 5.92
C PHE A 228 13.19 -6.97 5.34
N GLY A 229 12.97 -7.48 4.13
CA GLY A 229 11.65 -7.62 3.51
C GLY A 229 10.73 -8.52 4.32
N LEU A 230 11.23 -9.67 4.78
CA LEU A 230 10.48 -10.58 5.66
C LEU A 230 10.12 -9.89 6.99
N GLY A 231 11.08 -9.20 7.61
CA GLY A 231 10.84 -8.40 8.83
C GLY A 231 9.82 -7.29 8.62
N THR A 232 9.87 -6.61 7.47
CA THR A 232 8.90 -5.58 7.07
C THR A 232 7.51 -6.16 6.88
N CYS A 233 7.37 -7.36 6.27
CA CYS A 233 6.09 -8.06 6.19
C CYS A 233 5.53 -8.46 7.56
N ALA A 234 6.38 -8.92 8.48
CA ALA A 234 5.98 -9.22 9.85
C ALA A 234 5.51 -7.96 10.60
N MET A 235 6.24 -6.86 10.45
CA MET A 235 5.84 -5.54 10.97
C MET A 235 4.52 -5.08 10.34
N ALA A 236 4.33 -5.24 9.03
CA ALA A 236 3.09 -4.92 8.34
C ALA A 236 1.91 -5.70 8.94
N MET A 237 2.08 -7.00 9.21
CA MET A 237 1.06 -7.84 9.84
C MET A 237 0.71 -7.39 11.25
N TRP A 238 1.71 -6.99 12.03
CA TRP A 238 1.49 -6.43 13.35
C TRP A 238 0.77 -5.07 13.31
N VAL A 239 1.17 -4.17 12.39
CA VAL A 239 0.49 -2.88 12.16
C VAL A 239 -0.96 -3.12 11.72
N ASP A 240 -1.19 -4.05 10.80
CA ASP A 240 -2.51 -4.41 10.27
C ASP A 240 -3.45 -4.89 11.38
N MET A 241 -2.96 -5.77 12.25
CA MET A 241 -3.72 -6.24 13.41
C MET A 241 -4.04 -5.08 14.37
N ARG A 242 -3.07 -4.20 14.66
CA ARG A 242 -3.27 -3.06 15.57
C ARG A 242 -4.24 -2.02 15.03
N THR A 243 -4.15 -1.68 13.75
CA THR A 243 -5.05 -0.67 13.14
C THR A 243 -6.47 -1.20 13.05
N ARG A 244 -6.67 -2.50 12.78
CA ARG A 244 -7.99 -3.13 12.77
C ARG A 244 -8.67 -3.14 14.13
N LEU A 245 -7.90 -3.35 15.21
CA LEU A 245 -8.39 -3.35 16.59
C LEU A 245 -8.57 -1.94 17.16
N SER A 246 -8.10 -0.90 16.45
CA SER A 246 -8.14 0.47 16.95
C SER A 246 -9.58 1.02 17.06
N GLN A 247 -9.88 1.57 18.24
CA GLN A 247 -11.17 2.18 18.55
C GLN A 247 -11.34 3.53 17.84
N SER A 248 -10.23 4.26 17.62
CA SER A 248 -10.26 5.56 16.95
C SER A 248 -10.41 5.43 15.43
N THR A 249 -11.35 6.17 14.85
CA THR A 249 -11.65 6.17 13.41
C THR A 249 -10.44 6.53 12.55
N GLU A 250 -9.59 7.46 13.02
CA GLU A 250 -8.38 7.89 12.30
C GLU A 250 -7.39 6.73 12.06
N TRP A 251 -7.23 5.85 13.05
CA TRP A 251 -6.25 4.76 13.01
C TRP A 251 -6.79 3.44 12.45
N ARG A 252 -8.09 3.39 12.11
CA ARG A 252 -8.73 2.20 11.50
C ARG A 252 -8.50 2.09 9.98
N GLN A 253 -7.72 3.02 9.42
CA GLN A 253 -7.30 3.02 8.02
C GLN A 253 -6.20 1.97 7.76
N ASP A 254 -5.96 1.64 6.48
CA ASP A 254 -5.00 0.61 6.08
C ASP A 254 -3.55 1.11 6.02
N PHE A 255 -2.94 1.41 7.18
CA PHE A 255 -1.53 1.82 7.27
C PHE A 255 -0.55 0.72 6.88
N ALA A 256 -0.95 -0.55 6.95
CA ALA A 256 -0.08 -1.68 6.61
C ALA A 256 0.11 -1.86 5.10
N PHE A 257 -0.77 -1.28 4.28
CA PHE A 257 -0.76 -1.44 2.82
C PHE A 257 0.62 -1.23 2.18
N TRP A 258 1.26 -0.09 2.45
CA TRP A 258 2.56 0.23 1.86
C TRP A 258 3.69 -0.64 2.43
N LEU A 259 3.64 -0.98 3.72
CA LEU A 259 4.61 -1.91 4.32
C LEU A 259 4.52 -3.29 3.67
N TYR A 260 3.31 -3.78 3.38
CA TYR A 260 3.14 -5.04 2.66
C TYR A 260 3.68 -4.97 1.24
N ILE A 261 3.48 -3.86 0.51
CA ILE A 261 4.00 -3.69 -0.86
C ILE A 261 5.53 -3.72 -0.84
N PHE A 262 6.18 -2.83 -0.10
CA PHE A 262 7.64 -2.75 -0.10
C PHE A 262 8.29 -3.96 0.57
N GLY A 263 7.71 -4.46 1.66
CA GLY A 263 8.13 -5.71 2.31
C GLY A 263 8.09 -6.89 1.35
N ALA A 264 6.99 -7.05 0.61
CA ALA A 264 6.85 -8.14 -0.36
C ALA A 264 7.82 -7.97 -1.54
N ILE A 265 8.03 -6.76 -2.05
CA ILE A 265 9.02 -6.50 -3.12
C ILE A 265 10.42 -6.88 -2.65
N MET A 266 10.83 -6.43 -1.46
CA MET A 266 12.14 -6.74 -0.88
C MET A 266 12.33 -8.25 -0.70
N PHE A 267 11.36 -8.91 -0.06
CA PHE A 267 11.40 -10.34 0.23
C PHE A 267 11.37 -11.18 -1.05
N TRP A 268 10.38 -10.96 -1.90
CA TRP A 268 10.16 -11.75 -3.12
C TRP A 268 11.23 -11.47 -4.17
N GLY A 269 11.67 -10.21 -4.30
CA GLY A 269 12.78 -9.83 -5.16
C GLY A 269 14.07 -10.50 -4.73
N GLY A 270 14.42 -10.41 -3.45
CA GLY A 270 15.59 -11.11 -2.89
C GLY A 270 15.53 -12.63 -3.07
N LEU A 271 14.34 -13.23 -2.86
CA LEU A 271 14.11 -14.66 -3.06
C LEU A 271 14.26 -15.08 -4.53
N SER A 272 13.71 -14.31 -5.46
CA SER A 272 13.71 -14.63 -6.90
C SER A 272 15.05 -14.38 -7.57
N LEU A 273 15.86 -13.47 -7.03
CA LEU A 273 17.23 -13.21 -7.47
C LEU A 273 18.25 -14.16 -6.83
N ARG A 274 17.80 -15.13 -6.04
CA ARG A 274 18.67 -16.12 -5.43
C ARG A 274 18.87 -17.29 -6.39
N ASP A 275 20.12 -17.47 -6.83
CA ASP A 275 20.49 -18.61 -7.67
C ASP A 275 20.21 -19.93 -6.96
N SER A 276 19.51 -20.82 -7.66
CA SER A 276 19.32 -22.22 -7.27
C SER A 276 20.08 -23.10 -8.26
N SER A 277 21.23 -23.62 -7.82
CA SER A 277 22.09 -24.47 -8.66
C SER A 277 21.50 -25.86 -8.91
N ASN A 278 20.55 -26.31 -8.08
CA ASN A 278 19.93 -27.63 -8.16
C ASN A 278 18.41 -27.58 -8.39
N GLU A 279 17.85 -28.68 -8.89
CA GLU A 279 16.40 -28.82 -9.10
C GLU A 279 15.61 -28.77 -7.80
N LEU A 280 16.20 -29.22 -6.67
CA LEU A 280 15.59 -29.11 -5.36
C LEU A 280 15.32 -27.65 -4.96
N GLY A 281 16.27 -26.75 -5.21
CA GLY A 281 16.16 -25.33 -4.92
C GLY A 281 15.07 -24.67 -5.77
N LYS A 282 14.96 -25.06 -7.04
CA LYS A 282 13.88 -24.58 -7.93
C LYS A 282 12.51 -25.11 -7.49
N LEU A 283 12.43 -26.37 -7.05
CA LEU A 283 11.21 -26.93 -6.47
C LEU A 283 10.84 -26.21 -5.17
N MET A 284 11.80 -25.94 -4.28
CA MET A 284 11.57 -25.16 -3.06
C MET A 284 11.09 -23.74 -3.39
N TYR A 285 11.65 -23.10 -4.42
CA TYR A 285 11.17 -21.79 -4.90
C TYR A 285 9.69 -21.87 -5.34
N ALA A 286 9.30 -22.90 -6.08
CA ALA A 286 7.90 -23.11 -6.47
C ALA A 286 6.99 -23.33 -5.25
N VAL A 287 7.41 -24.14 -4.28
CA VAL A 287 6.66 -24.40 -3.03
C VAL A 287 6.52 -23.13 -2.20
N LEU A 288 7.58 -22.32 -2.07
CA LEU A 288 7.53 -21.03 -1.36
C LEU A 288 6.55 -20.06 -2.02
N ASN A 289 6.58 -19.95 -3.35
CA ASN A 289 5.66 -19.09 -4.09
C ASN A 289 4.21 -19.58 -4.03
N LEU A 290 3.97 -20.89 -4.05
CA LEU A 290 2.65 -21.46 -3.78
C LEU A 290 2.19 -21.14 -2.36
N GLY A 291 3.09 -21.22 -1.38
CA GLY A 291 2.85 -20.77 -0.01
C GLY A 291 2.44 -19.29 0.06
N LEU A 292 3.10 -18.42 -0.70
CA LEU A 292 2.73 -16.99 -0.79
C LEU A 292 1.33 -16.79 -1.39
N VAL A 293 0.94 -17.58 -2.40
CA VAL A 293 -0.42 -17.54 -2.96
C VAL A 293 -1.46 -17.86 -1.89
N LEU A 294 -1.25 -18.98 -1.19
CA LEU A 294 -2.17 -19.45 -0.15
C LEU A 294 -2.21 -18.51 1.05
N LEU A 295 -1.06 -18.00 1.49
CA LEU A 295 -0.95 -17.03 2.58
C LEU A 295 -1.64 -15.70 2.23
N GLY A 296 -1.41 -15.20 1.01
CA GLY A 296 -2.06 -13.99 0.52
C GLY A 296 -3.58 -14.11 0.47
N ALA A 297 -4.09 -15.28 0.04
CA ALA A 297 -5.51 -15.59 0.07
C ALA A 297 -6.06 -15.67 1.50
N ALA A 298 -5.34 -16.33 2.42
CA ALA A 298 -5.76 -16.51 3.81
C ALA A 298 -5.83 -15.20 4.60
N ILE A 299 -4.87 -14.29 4.40
CA ILE A 299 -4.80 -12.99 5.10
C ILE A 299 -5.63 -11.91 4.37
N GLY A 300 -6.12 -12.20 3.16
CA GLY A 300 -6.81 -11.22 2.32
C GLY A 300 -5.88 -10.12 1.78
N ARG A 301 -4.59 -10.43 1.58
CA ARG A 301 -3.56 -9.51 1.10
C ARG A 301 -3.10 -9.91 -0.30
N ARG A 302 -3.73 -9.29 -1.31
CA ARG A 302 -3.52 -9.57 -2.75
C ARG A 302 -2.07 -9.49 -3.20
N VAL A 303 -1.25 -8.67 -2.56
CA VAL A 303 0.16 -8.49 -2.90
C VAL A 303 0.94 -9.80 -2.87
N PHE A 304 0.76 -10.63 -1.82
CA PHE A 304 1.42 -11.93 -1.73
C PHE A 304 0.89 -12.91 -2.78
N THR A 305 -0.41 -12.86 -3.09
CA THR A 305 -1.01 -13.67 -4.15
C THR A 305 -0.44 -13.32 -5.52
N ILE A 306 -0.27 -12.03 -5.82
CA ILE A 306 0.30 -11.57 -7.09
C ILE A 306 1.76 -12.01 -7.21
N PHE A 307 2.60 -11.72 -6.21
CA PHE A 307 4.01 -12.11 -6.24
C PHE A 307 4.20 -13.63 -6.26
N GLY A 308 3.43 -14.37 -5.45
CA GLY A 308 3.44 -15.83 -5.48
C GLY A 308 3.03 -16.39 -6.84
N ALA A 309 1.98 -15.85 -7.47
CA ALA A 309 1.56 -16.27 -8.81
C ALA A 309 2.64 -15.96 -9.87
N LEU A 310 3.29 -14.80 -9.79
CA LEU A 310 4.42 -14.44 -10.67
C LEU A 310 5.59 -15.42 -10.50
N GLY A 311 5.93 -15.81 -9.27
CA GLY A 311 7.00 -16.78 -9.04
C GLY A 311 6.65 -18.19 -9.50
N VAL A 312 5.41 -18.65 -9.30
CA VAL A 312 4.93 -19.92 -9.86
C VAL A 312 4.97 -19.89 -11.39
N ALA A 313 4.51 -18.80 -12.01
CA ALA A 313 4.59 -18.62 -13.47
C ALA A 313 6.04 -18.61 -13.98
N GLY A 314 6.96 -17.96 -13.26
CA GLY A 314 8.39 -17.98 -13.57
C GLY A 314 8.97 -19.40 -13.52
N TYR A 315 8.64 -20.18 -12.49
CA TYR A 315 9.07 -21.57 -12.38
C TYR A 315 8.50 -22.46 -13.49
N LEU A 316 7.22 -22.31 -13.82
CA LEU A 316 6.59 -23.03 -14.94
C LEU A 316 7.21 -22.65 -16.28
N GLY A 317 7.56 -21.37 -16.46
CA GLY A 317 8.31 -20.89 -17.62
C GLY A 317 9.69 -21.52 -17.73
N TYR A 318 10.42 -21.65 -16.61
CA TYR A 318 11.68 -22.40 -16.55
C TYR A 318 11.47 -23.86 -16.97
N LEU A 319 10.47 -24.53 -16.42
CA LEU A 319 10.18 -25.94 -16.71
C LEU A 319 9.81 -26.13 -18.20
N SER A 320 9.00 -25.23 -18.74
CA SER A 320 8.65 -25.17 -20.17
C SER A 320 9.89 -25.03 -21.04
N HIS A 321 10.75 -24.06 -20.75
CA HIS A 321 11.85 -23.68 -21.63
C HIS A 321 13.06 -24.61 -21.53
N ARG A 322 13.33 -25.19 -20.35
CA ARG A 322 14.55 -25.99 -20.11
C ARG A 322 14.30 -27.49 -20.09
N VAL A 323 13.15 -27.92 -19.57
CA VAL A 323 12.88 -29.35 -19.34
C VAL A 323 11.96 -29.92 -20.41
N PHE A 324 10.98 -29.13 -20.86
CA PHE A 324 9.96 -29.55 -21.83
C PHE A 324 9.99 -28.78 -23.14
N GLN A 325 11.17 -28.28 -23.54
CA GLN A 325 11.33 -27.40 -24.71
C GLN A 325 10.70 -27.99 -26.00
N ASP A 326 10.84 -29.30 -26.20
CA ASP A 326 10.34 -30.01 -27.39
C ASP A 326 9.01 -30.76 -27.14
N SER A 327 8.36 -30.56 -26.00
CA SER A 327 7.14 -31.27 -25.63
C SER A 327 5.88 -30.48 -25.97
N LEU A 328 5.17 -30.90 -27.01
CA LEU A 328 3.87 -30.35 -27.38
C LEU A 328 2.78 -30.62 -26.33
N LEU A 329 2.92 -31.67 -25.50
CA LEU A 329 1.94 -32.04 -24.47
C LEU A 329 1.98 -31.15 -23.24
N PHE A 330 3.14 -30.54 -22.95
CA PHE A 330 3.33 -29.76 -21.73
C PHE A 330 2.40 -28.53 -21.65
N PRO A 331 2.23 -27.71 -22.70
CA PRO A 331 1.24 -26.62 -22.71
C PRO A 331 -0.21 -27.08 -22.49
N PHE A 332 -0.60 -28.23 -23.07
CA PHE A 332 -1.94 -28.79 -22.86
C PHE A 332 -2.15 -29.24 -21.41
N ALA A 333 -1.18 -29.96 -20.84
CA ALA A 333 -1.22 -30.36 -19.43
C ALA A 333 -1.33 -29.14 -18.50
N LEU A 334 -0.59 -28.06 -18.82
CA LEU A 334 -0.65 -26.82 -18.04
C LEU A 334 -2.02 -26.13 -18.14
N THR A 335 -2.64 -26.17 -19.31
CA THR A 335 -4.00 -25.63 -19.51
C THR A 335 -5.01 -26.44 -18.71
N VAL A 336 -4.93 -27.77 -18.74
CA VAL A 336 -5.80 -28.64 -17.93
C VAL A 336 -5.60 -28.37 -16.44
N LEU A 337 -4.36 -28.20 -15.98
CA LEU A 337 -4.06 -27.84 -14.60
C LEU A 337 -4.69 -26.48 -14.23
N GLY A 338 -4.51 -25.46 -15.08
CA GLY A 338 -5.11 -24.13 -14.89
C GLY A 338 -6.63 -24.18 -14.81
N LEU A 339 -7.29 -24.90 -15.72
CA LEU A 339 -8.74 -25.10 -15.71
C LEU A 339 -9.20 -25.87 -14.46
N GLY A 340 -8.41 -26.84 -14.00
CA GLY A 340 -8.67 -27.57 -12.74
C GLY A 340 -8.65 -26.65 -11.52
N VAL A 341 -7.70 -25.71 -11.45
CA VAL A 341 -7.64 -24.70 -10.37
C VAL A 341 -8.83 -23.74 -10.44
N VAL A 342 -9.23 -23.28 -11.63
CA VAL A 342 -10.42 -22.45 -11.80
C VAL A 342 -11.68 -23.19 -11.34
N TRP A 343 -11.83 -24.46 -11.73
CA TRP A 343 -12.95 -25.30 -11.31
C TRP A 343 -12.99 -25.49 -9.79
N LEU A 344 -11.83 -25.72 -9.15
CA LEU A 344 -11.72 -25.76 -7.68
C LEU A 344 -12.16 -24.44 -7.05
N GLY A 345 -11.80 -23.30 -7.64
CA GLY A 345 -12.24 -21.97 -7.19
C GLY A 345 -13.75 -21.80 -7.26
N VAL A 346 -14.40 -22.22 -8.36
CA VAL A 346 -15.87 -22.19 -8.49
C VAL A 346 -16.54 -23.10 -7.47
N LYS A 347 -16.01 -24.32 -7.26
CA LYS A 347 -16.53 -25.26 -6.25
C LYS A 347 -16.35 -24.75 -4.83
N TRP A 348 -15.27 -24.01 -4.57
CA TRP A 348 -15.03 -23.34 -3.30
C TRP A 348 -16.05 -22.25 -3.04
N GLN A 349 -16.36 -21.42 -4.03
CA GLN A 349 -17.35 -20.34 -3.92
C GLN A 349 -18.73 -20.85 -3.47
N HIS A 350 -19.13 -22.03 -3.96
CA HIS A 350 -20.39 -22.66 -3.55
C HIS A 350 -20.43 -23.07 -2.07
N ASN A 351 -19.28 -23.31 -1.45
CA ASN A 351 -19.16 -23.74 -0.04
C ASN A 351 -18.54 -22.66 0.86
N GLU A 352 -18.37 -21.44 0.35
CA GLU A 352 -17.58 -20.39 1.00
C GLU A 352 -18.08 -20.06 2.41
N ALA A 353 -19.40 -19.99 2.59
CA ALA A 353 -20.01 -19.76 3.90
C ALA A 353 -19.68 -20.87 4.92
N ALA A 354 -19.73 -22.14 4.50
CA ALA A 354 -19.43 -23.28 5.36
C ALA A 354 -17.92 -23.40 5.68
N ILE A 355 -17.07 -23.02 4.72
CA ILE A 355 -15.62 -23.07 4.87
C ILE A 355 -15.11 -21.92 5.76
N ASN A 356 -15.61 -20.70 5.55
CA ASN A 356 -15.29 -19.55 6.41
C ASN A 356 -15.73 -19.78 7.86
N ALA A 357 -16.86 -20.46 8.10
CA ALA A 357 -17.30 -20.84 9.43
C ALA A 357 -16.35 -21.84 10.14
N ARG A 358 -15.60 -22.66 9.39
CA ARG A 358 -14.60 -23.60 9.94
C ARG A 358 -13.22 -22.96 10.11
N LEU A 359 -12.76 -22.18 9.13
CA LEU A 359 -11.45 -21.51 9.14
C LEU A 359 -11.37 -20.36 10.14
N SER A 360 -12.46 -19.61 10.34
CA SER A 360 -12.52 -18.53 11.34
C SER A 360 -12.25 -19.00 12.78
N ARG A 361 -12.37 -20.30 13.06
CA ARG A 361 -11.99 -20.89 14.36
C ARG A 361 -10.48 -20.93 14.60
N TRP A 362 -9.68 -20.93 13.53
CA TRP A 362 -8.22 -21.03 13.58
C TRP A 362 -7.51 -19.70 13.29
N VAL A 363 -8.22 -18.73 12.71
CA VAL A 363 -7.69 -17.40 12.38
C VAL A 363 -8.04 -16.40 13.50
N PRO A 364 -7.05 -15.72 14.12
CA PRO A 364 -7.28 -14.67 15.10
C PRO A 364 -8.24 -13.60 14.59
N GLU A 365 -9.10 -13.05 15.46
CA GLU A 365 -10.17 -12.12 15.07
C GLU A 365 -9.69 -10.92 14.26
N GLY A 366 -8.47 -10.43 14.52
CA GLY A 366 -7.87 -9.30 13.80
C GLY A 366 -7.46 -9.57 12.35
N LEU A 367 -7.33 -10.83 11.92
CA LEU A 367 -6.85 -11.20 10.58
C LEU A 367 -7.93 -11.82 9.69
N ARG A 368 -9.17 -11.91 10.17
CA ARG A 368 -10.27 -12.47 9.38
C ARG A 368 -10.55 -11.57 8.16
N PRO A 369 -10.75 -12.17 6.96
CA PRO A 369 -11.16 -11.41 5.78
C PRO A 369 -12.49 -10.69 6.04
N ARG A 370 -12.62 -9.48 5.48
CA ARG A 370 -13.84 -8.64 5.58
C ARG A 370 -14.94 -9.14 4.67
#